data_AF-A0A963I872-F1
#
_entry.id   AF-A0A963I872-F1
#
_cell.length_a   1.000
_cell.length_b   1.000
_cell.length_c   1.000
_cell.angle_alpha   90.00
_cell.angle_beta   90.00
_cell.angle_gamma   90.00
#
_symmetry.space_group_name_H-M   'P 1'
#
loop_
_entity.id
_entity.type
_entity.pdbx_description
1 polymer ?
#
loop_
_entity_poly.entity_id
_entity_poly.type
_entity_poly.pdbx_seq_one_letter_code
_entity_poly.pdbx_strand_id
1 'polypeptide(L)' 'SLGGTGGEDFSIASQVWIQTYSVILTIVWSGVVALVGYKIVDILVGLRVPEDEEREGLDITAHGESAYKY' A
#
# COMPACT_ATOMS: atom_id res chain seq x y z
N SER A 1 34.97 -7.77 13.59
CA SER A 1 34.33 -8.63 12.59
C SER A 1 32.92 -8.14 12.36
N LEU A 2 32.54 -7.78 11.13
CA LEU A 2 31.15 -7.45 10.79
C LEU A 2 30.37 -8.69 10.29
N GLY A 3 30.96 -9.88 10.33
CA GLY A 3 30.32 -11.15 9.99
C GLY A 3 30.64 -12.20 11.06
N GLY A 4 29.63 -12.58 11.84
CA GLY A 4 29.72 -13.68 12.80
C GLY A 4 29.71 -15.03 12.08
N THR A 5 30.58 -15.94 12.55
CA THR A 5 30.74 -17.37 12.20
C THR A 5 30.73 -17.70 10.70
N GLY A 6 31.93 -17.87 10.11
CA GLY A 6 32.20 -18.06 8.68
C GLY A 6 31.67 -19.34 8.03
N GLY A 7 30.35 -19.51 7.97
CA GLY A 7 29.66 -20.38 7.02
C GLY A 7 29.26 -19.62 5.74
N GLU A 8 29.00 -20.31 4.64
CA GLU A 8 28.60 -19.69 3.36
C GLU A 8 27.31 -18.84 3.50
N ASP A 9 26.39 -19.24 4.39
CA ASP A 9 25.17 -18.50 4.76
C ASP A 9 25.44 -17.18 5.51
N PHE A 10 26.66 -16.98 6.00
CA PHE A 10 27.09 -15.77 6.72
C PHE A 10 27.91 -14.83 5.83
N SER A 11 28.06 -15.14 4.55
CA SER A 11 28.63 -14.21 3.57
C SER A 11 27.73 -12.98 3.43
N ILE A 12 28.32 -11.79 3.57
CA ILE A 12 27.60 -10.52 3.44
C ILE A 12 26.89 -10.38 2.08
N ALA A 13 27.49 -10.90 1.01
CA ALA A 13 26.89 -10.89 -0.32
C ALA A 13 25.64 -11.78 -0.40
N SER A 14 25.69 -12.95 0.23
CA SER A 14 24.54 -13.86 0.34
C SER A 14 23.39 -13.20 1.12
N GLN A 15 23.71 -12.58 2.26
CA GLN A 15 22.71 -11.91 3.10
C GLN A 15 22.05 -10.71 2.38
N VAL A 16 22.83 -9.87 1.70
CA VAL A 16 22.28 -8.74 0.92
C VAL A 16 21.32 -9.24 -0.15
N TRP A 17 21.64 -10.34 -0.81
CA TRP A 17 20.76 -10.94 -1.82
C TRP A 17 19.44 -11.47 -1.22
N ILE A 18 19.52 -12.21 -0.11
CA ILE A 18 18.34 -12.76 0.59
C ILE A 18 17.41 -11.64 1.07
N GLN A 19 17.96 -10.56 1.62
CA GLN A 19 17.16 -9.41 2.07
C GLN A 19 16.51 -8.69 0.89
N THR A 20 17.25 -8.51 -0.21
CA THR A 20 16.70 -7.93 -1.45
C THR A 20 15.51 -8.73 -1.96
N TYR A 21 15.64 -10.06 -2.02
CA TYR A 21 14.55 -10.95 -2.42
C TYR A 21 13.34 -10.80 -1.50
N SER A 22 13.56 -10.73 -0.19
CA SER A 22 12.50 -10.57 0.81
C SER A 22 11.74 -9.25 0.66
N VAL A 23 12.44 -8.15 0.36
CA VAL A 23 11.81 -6.84 0.07
C VAL A 23 10.96 -6.91 -1.20
N ILE A 24 11.48 -7.52 -2.27
CA ILE A 24 10.71 -7.67 -3.51
C ILE A 24 9.45 -8.52 -3.27
N LEU A 25 9.59 -9.63 -2.55
CA LEU A 25 8.47 -10.51 -2.21
C LEU A 25 7.40 -9.75 -1.42
N THR A 26 7.78 -8.96 -0.42
CA THR A 26 6.83 -8.19 0.39
C THR A 26 6.12 -7.09 -0.42
N ILE A 27 6.82 -6.40 -1.33
CA ILE A 27 6.20 -5.44 -2.26
C ILE A 27 5.17 -6.13 -3.15
N VAL A 28 5.54 -7.24 -3.78
CA VAL A 28 4.65 -7.98 -4.69
C VAL A 28 3.44 -8.53 -3.93
N TRP A 29 3.67 -9.16 -2.79
CA TRP A 29 2.61 -9.72 -1.97
C TRP A 29 1.61 -8.65 -1.50
N SER A 30 2.12 -7.56 -0.92
CA SER A 30 1.28 -6.46 -0.44
C SER A 30 0.52 -5.79 -1.58
N GLY A 31 1.18 -5.60 -2.73
CA GLY A 31 0.57 -5.05 -3.93
C GLY A 31 -0.56 -5.93 -4.45
N VAL A 32 -0.33 -7.24 -4.62
CA VAL A 32 -1.35 -8.18 -5.12
C VAL A 32 -2.54 -8.27 -4.17
N VAL A 33 -2.29 -8.44 -2.86
CA VAL A 33 -3.36 -8.53 -1.86
C VAL A 33 -4.19 -7.24 -1.83
N ALA A 34 -3.54 -6.07 -1.86
CA ALA A 34 -4.23 -4.79 -1.92
C ALA A 34 -5.05 -4.66 -3.20
N LEU A 35 -4.49 -5.01 -4.37
CA LEU A 35 -5.17 -4.92 -5.66
C LEU A 35 -6.43 -5.80 -5.68
N VAL A 36 -6.33 -7.05 -5.21
CA VAL A 36 -7.48 -7.95 -5.09
C VAL A 36 -8.53 -7.39 -4.12
N GLY A 37 -8.12 -6.93 -2.93
CA GLY A 37 -9.02 -6.36 -1.94
C GLY A 37 -9.76 -5.13 -2.46
N TYR A 38 -9.03 -4.17 -3.03
CA TYR A 38 -9.63 -2.97 -3.62
C TYR A 38 -10.56 -3.32 -4.79
N LYS A 39 -10.19 -4.28 -5.65
CA LYS A 39 -11.06 -4.69 -6.77
C LYS A 39 -12.36 -5.34 -6.29
N ILE A 40 -12.31 -6.13 -5.20
CA ILE A 40 -13.52 -6.70 -4.60
C ILE A 40 -14.43 -5.59 -4.04
N VAL A 41 -13.87 -4.64 -3.28
CA VAL A 41 -14.64 -3.52 -2.70
C VAL A 41 -15.23 -2.63 -3.80
N ASP A 42 -14.45 -2.33 -4.84
CA ASP A 42 -14.85 -1.56 -6.02
C ASP A 42 -16.09 -2.16 -6.71
N ILE A 43 -16.15 -3.49 -6.84
CA ILE A 43 -17.28 -4.18 -7.48
C ILE A 43 -18.51 -4.26 -6.54
N LEU A 44 -18.31 -4.44 -5.24
CA LEU A 44 -19.41 -4.70 -4.31
C LEU A 44 -20.07 -3.44 -3.75
N VAL A 45 -19.27 -2.40 -3.48
CA VAL A 45 -19.72 -1.18 -2.78
C VAL A 45 -19.45 0.07 -3.61
N GLY A 46 -18.38 0.05 -4.43
CA GLY A 46 -17.84 1.24 -5.08
C GLY A 46 -16.84 1.94 -4.15
N LEU A 47 -15.60 2.09 -4.61
CA LEU A 47 -14.51 2.64 -3.79
C LEU A 47 -14.38 4.18 -3.89
N ARG A 48 -14.84 4.77 -5.00
CA ARG A 48 -14.67 6.18 -5.32
C ARG A 48 -16.03 6.86 -5.46
N VAL A 49 -16.15 8.07 -4.91
CA VAL A 49 -17.37 8.87 -5.06
C VAL A 49 -17.50 9.40 -6.50
N PRO A 50 -18.71 9.74 -6.95
CA PRO A 50 -18.95 10.36 -8.26
C PRO A 50 -18.11 11.65 -8.48
N GLU A 51 -17.76 11.95 -9.73
CA GLU A 51 -16.87 13.08 -10.08
C GLU A 51 -17.48 14.45 -9.72
N ASP A 52 -18.81 14.58 -9.78
CA ASP A 52 -19.54 15.75 -9.32
C ASP A 52 -19.39 15.94 -7.81
N GLU A 53 -19.50 14.86 -7.02
CA GLU A 53 -19.28 14.92 -5.58
C GLU A 53 -17.83 15.20 -5.20
N GLU A 54 -16.86 14.68 -5.96
CA GLU A 54 -15.43 15.01 -5.77
C GLU A 54 -15.14 16.50 -6.05
N ARG A 55 -15.83 17.11 -7.03
CA ARG A 55 -15.67 18.51 -7.40
C ARG A 55 -16.31 19.47 -6.42
N GLU A 56 -17.49 19.14 -5.90
CA GLU A 56 -18.20 19.94 -4.89
C GLU A 56 -17.49 19.85 -3.52
N GLY A 57 -16.87 18.70 -3.24
CA GLY A 57 -16.05 18.46 -2.06
C GLY A 57 -16.75 17.55 -1.04
N LEU A 58 -16.01 16.54 -0.58
CA LEU A 58 -16.50 15.51 0.34
C LEU A 58 -16.98 16.03 1.69
N ASP A 59 -16.47 17.19 2.15
CA ASP A 59 -16.96 17.83 3.36
C ASP A 59 -18.43 18.24 3.18
N ILE A 60 -18.78 18.79 2.02
CA ILE A 60 -20.15 19.21 1.70
C ILE A 60 -21.00 17.98 1.36
N THR A 61 -20.52 17.12 0.47
CA THR A 61 -21.34 16.04 -0.12
C THR A 61 -21.51 14.82 0.79
N ALA A 62 -20.47 14.46 1.57
CA ALA A 62 -20.53 13.31 2.47
C ALA A 62 -20.76 13.68 3.95
N HIS A 63 -20.36 14.87 4.38
CA HIS A 63 -20.46 15.29 5.79
C HIS A 63 -21.44 16.45 6.04
N GLY A 64 -21.92 17.14 4.99
CA GLY A 64 -22.81 18.30 5.12
C GLY A 64 -22.13 19.51 5.77
N GLU A 65 -20.80 19.53 5.82
CA GLU A 65 -19.99 20.57 6.42
C GLU A 65 -19.42 21.49 5.33
N SER A 66 -19.66 22.80 5.45
CA SER A 66 -18.92 23.80 4.67
C SER A 66 -17.80 24.35 5.54
N ALA A 67 -16.55 24.27 5.04
CA ALA A 67 -15.37 24.83 5.71
C ALA A 67 -15.46 26.36 5.91
N TYR A 68 -16.31 27.04 5.12
CA TYR A 68 -16.58 28.48 5.27
C TYR A 68 -18.09 28.72 5.31
N LYS A 69 -18.58 29.17 6.47
CA LYS A 69 -19.90 29.80 6.63
C LYS A 69 -19.65 31.30 6.74
N TYR A 70 -20.15 32.08 5.78
CA TYR A 70 -20.16 33.55 5.90
C TYR A 70 -21.32 33.98 6.79
#